data_AF-A0A9E3JVI8-F1
#
_entry.id   AF-A0A9E3JVI8-F1
#
_cell.length_a   1.000
_cell.length_b   1.000
_cell.length_c   1.000
_cell.angle_alpha   90.00
_cell.angle_beta   90.00
_cell.angle_gamma   90.00
#
_symmetry.space_group_name_H-M   'P 1'
#
loop_
_entity.id
_entity.type
_entity.pdbx_description
1 polymer ?
#
loop_
_entity_poly.entity_id
_entity_poly.type
_entity_poly.pdbx_seq_one_letter_code
_entity_poly.pdbx_strand_id
1 'polypeptide(L)' 'MSGNTFGRLFSVTTFGESHGPAIGCVIDGCPPGLALSEADIQPELDR' A
#
# COMPACT_ATOMS: atom_id res chain seq x y z
N MET A 1 -12.82 -10.91 -8.79
CA MET A 1 -12.42 -9.49 -8.60
C MET A 1 -10.95 -9.38 -9.01
N SER A 2 -10.67 -9.11 -10.28
CA SER A 2 -9.33 -9.28 -10.89
C SER A 2 -8.61 -7.95 -11.18
N GLY A 3 -8.89 -6.90 -10.40
CA GLY A 3 -8.37 -5.54 -10.63
C GLY A 3 -7.86 -4.86 -9.37
N ASN A 4 -7.28 -5.60 -8.42
CA ASN A 4 -6.73 -5.04 -7.19
C ASN A 4 -5.22 -4.72 -7.27
N THR A 5 -4.57 -5.01 -8.40
CA THR A 5 -3.16 -4.68 -8.63
C THR A 5 -3.02 -3.57 -9.67
N PHE A 6 -2.24 -2.54 -9.34
CA PHE A 6 -1.87 -1.46 -10.24
C PHE A 6 -0.34 -1.37 -10.37
N GLY A 7 0.17 -1.11 -11.58
CA GLY A 7 1.60 -0.99 -11.85
C GLY A 7 2.26 -2.25 -12.44
N ARG A 8 3.53 -2.14 -12.83
CA ARG A 8 4.31 -3.23 -13.46
C ARG A 8 5.69 -3.45 -12.84
N LEU A 9 6.48 -2.40 -12.70
CA LEU A 9 7.80 -2.46 -12.06
C LEU A 9 7.74 -2.04 -10.59
N PHE A 10 7.01 -0.95 -10.33
CA PHE A 10 6.54 -0.58 -9.00
C PHE A 10 5.04 -0.86 -8.99
N SER A 11 4.59 -1.81 -8.17
CA SER A 11 3.20 -2.27 -8.17
C SER A 11 2.59 -2.25 -6.78
N VAL A 12 1.30 -1.94 -6.73
CA VAL A 12 0.49 -1.90 -5.50
C VAL A 12 -0.63 -2.90 -5.66
N THR A 13 -0.75 -3.83 -4.70
CA THR A 13 -1.85 -4.79 -4.64
C THR A 13 -2.65 -4.57 -3.36
N THR A 14 -3.92 -4.23 -3.47
CA THR A 14 -4.79 -3.94 -2.31
C THR A 14 -5.57 -5.17 -1.84
N PHE A 15 -5.93 -5.17 -0.55
CA PHE A 15 -6.76 -6.20 0.07
C PHE A 15 -7.56 -5.63 1.26
N GLY A 16 -8.54 -6.43 1.70
CA GLY A 16 -9.42 -6.09 2.82
C GLY A 16 -10.73 -5.45 2.39
N GLU A 17 -11.63 -5.33 3.36
CA GLU A 17 -12.98 -4.80 3.17
C GLU A 17 -13.25 -3.70 4.20
N SER A 18 -14.13 -2.74 3.87
CA SER A 18 -14.41 -1.59 4.74
C SER A 18 -14.99 -1.99 6.11
N HIS A 19 -15.71 -3.10 6.18
CA HIS A 19 -16.27 -3.67 7.42
C HIS A 19 -15.51 -4.92 7.88
N GLY A 20 -14.37 -5.21 7.23
CA GLY A 20 -13.51 -6.32 7.59
C GLY A 20 -12.63 -6.00 8.80
N PRO A 21 -11.85 -6.98 9.28
CA PRO A 21 -10.95 -6.79 10.40
C PRO A 21 -9.79 -5.81 10.11
N ALA A 22 -9.43 -5.64 8.83
CA ALA A 22 -8.39 -4.73 8.38
C ALA A 22 -8.51 -4.43 6.88
N ILE A 23 -7.89 -3.32 6.45
CA ILE A 23 -7.58 -2.99 5.06
C ILE A 23 -6.07 -2.82 4.89
N GLY A 24 -5.56 -3.04 3.69
CA GLY A 24 -4.13 -2.86 3.44
C GLY A 24 -3.74 -3.01 1.98
N CYS A 25 -2.44 -2.91 1.76
CA CYS A 25 -1.84 -3.18 0.46
C CYS A 25 -0.42 -3.73 0.59
N VAL A 26 0.05 -4.39 -0.46
CA VAL A 26 1.44 -4.79 -0.67
C VAL A 26 2.02 -3.89 -1.76
N ILE A 27 3.21 -3.34 -1.50
CA ILE A 27 3.97 -2.54 -2.45
C ILE A 27 5.21 -3.33 -2.85
N ASP A 28 5.33 -3.62 -4.14
CA ASP A 28 6.45 -4.35 -4.73
C ASP A 28 7.28 -3.43 -5.64
N GLY A 29 8.59 -3.70 -5.70
CA GLY A 29 9.52 -2.97 -6.57
C GLY A 29 10.05 -1.65 -6.01
N CYS A 30 9.86 -1.40 -4.71
CA CYS A 30 10.49 -0.25 -4.03
C CYS A 30 12.02 -0.45 -4.00
N PRO A 31 12.82 0.51 -4.50
CA PRO A 31 14.28 0.43 -4.41
C PRO A 31 14.76 0.36 -2.95
N PRO A 32 15.82 -0.39 -2.66
CA PRO A 32 16.39 -0.43 -1.32
C PRO A 32 17.04 0.90 -0.94
N GLY A 33 17.18 1.15 0.36
CA GLY A 33 17.86 2.34 0.89
C GLY A 33 16.94 3.54 1.14
N LEU A 34 15.64 3.42 0.84
CA LEU A 34 14.63 4.36 1.30
C LEU A 34 14.40 4.17 2.81
N ALA A 35 14.69 5.20 3.60
CA ALA A 35 14.23 5.23 4.99
C ALA A 35 12.70 5.44 4.98
N LEU A 36 11.97 4.53 5.61
CA LEU A 36 10.51 4.54 5.65
C LEU A 36 10.03 4.10 7.03
N SER A 37 9.05 4.83 7.55
CA SER A 37 8.36 4.57 8.81
C SER A 37 6.87 4.90 8.69
N GLU A 38 6.07 4.47 9.65
CA GLU A 38 4.63 4.78 9.69
C GLU A 38 4.37 6.29 9.79
N ALA A 39 5.28 7.04 10.42
CA ALA A 39 5.17 8.49 10.55
C ALA A 39 5.30 9.23 9.20
N ASP A 40 5.88 8.59 8.18
CA ASP A 40 5.96 9.14 6.83
C ASP A 40 4.63 8.97 6.06
N ILE A 41 3.78 8.02 6.48
CA ILE A 41 2.53 7.64 5.80
C ILE A 41 1.31 8.28 6.47
N GLN A 42 1.28 8.29 7.81
CA GLN A 42 0.12 8.74 8.58
C GLN A 42 -0.38 10.16 8.23
N PRO A 43 0.49 11.17 7.98
CA PRO A 43 0.03 12.50 7.60
C PRO A 43 -0.78 12.51 6.29
N GLU A 44 -0.47 11.64 5.34
CA GLU A 44 -1.24 11.54 4.09
C GLU A 44 -2.55 10.76 4.25
N LEU A 45 -2.67 9.94 5.30
CA LEU A 45 -3.92 9.27 5.67
C LEU A 45 -4.87 10.19 6.47
N ASP A 46 -4.31 11.11 7.26
CA ASP A 46 -5.06 12.04 8.12
C ASP A 46 -5.59 13.27 7.36
N ARG A 47 -5.13 13.49 6.13
CA ARG A 47 -5.54 14.59 5.24
C ARG A 47 -6.91 14.36 4.61
#